data_AF-A0A9N9A0M6-F1
#
_entry.id   AF-A0A9N9A0M6-F1
#
_cell.length_a   1.000
_cell.length_b   1.000
_cell.length_c   1.000
_cell.angle_alpha   90.00
_cell.angle_beta   90.00
_cell.angle_gamma   90.00
#
_symmetry.space_group_name_H-M   'P 1'
#
loop_
_entity.id
_entity.type
_entity.pdbx_description
1 polymer ?
#
loop_
_entity_poly.entity_id
_entity_poly.type
_entity_poly.pdbx_seq_one_letter_code
_entity_poly.pdbx_strand_id
1 'polypeptide(L)'
;GFRACLDINLPILFILVVAFLPIPRSQKSKMTVEHHWWGSMGGPVQRGIVTYSLSPFTQKAFAGALKHGVFNVYRRTATQAPYIGIPFLLGYLTYHYAKKRHEYLNSKAGHEELLLLS
;
A
#
# COMPACT_ATOMS: atom_id res chain seq x y z
N GLY A 1 33.54 24.80 12.95
CA GLY A 1 32.78 25.10 14.17
C GLY A 1 31.91 26.31 13.94
N PHE A 2 30.71 26.32 14.54
CA PHE A 2 29.79 27.47 14.66
C PHE A 2 29.12 28.03 13.39
N ARG A 3 28.02 27.38 12.95
CA ARG A 3 26.69 28.03 12.85
C ARG A 3 25.58 27.02 12.52
N ALA A 4 25.44 25.98 13.33
CA ALA A 4 24.25 25.13 13.40
C ALA A 4 23.12 25.83 14.20
N CYS A 5 22.86 27.10 13.90
CA CYS A 5 22.04 27.95 14.76
C CYS A 5 21.35 29.08 13.96
N LEU A 6 20.57 28.75 12.92
CA LEU A 6 19.43 29.60 12.48
C LEU A 6 18.47 28.99 11.42
N ASP A 7 18.19 27.69 11.40
CA ASP A 7 17.21 27.12 10.42
C ASP A 7 16.14 26.24 11.08
N ILE A 8 15.57 26.72 12.20
CA ILE A 8 14.46 26.01 12.89
C ILE A 8 13.08 26.67 12.70
N ASN A 9 13.01 27.84 12.04
CA ASN A 9 11.76 28.56 11.76
C ASN A 9 11.22 28.38 10.33
N LEU A 10 11.93 27.66 9.46
CA LEU A 10 11.52 27.47 8.06
C LEU A 10 10.40 26.43 7.79
N PRO A 11 10.07 25.45 8.66
CA PRO A 11 8.98 24.53 8.34
C PRO A 11 7.58 25.14 8.60
N ILE A 12 7.45 26.06 9.56
CA ILE A 12 6.15 26.68 9.92
C ILE A 12 5.72 27.70 8.85
N LEU A 13 6.68 28.48 8.32
CA LEU A 13 6.41 29.44 7.24
C LEU A 13 6.06 28.73 5.92
N PHE A 14 6.65 27.56 5.65
CA PHE A 14 6.33 26.77 4.46
C PHE A 14 4.91 26.15 4.53
N ILE A 15 4.46 25.73 5.71
CA ILE A 15 3.09 25.24 5.93
C ILE A 15 2.06 26.39 5.76
N LEU A 16 2.35 27.58 6.29
CA LEU A 16 1.45 28.74 6.15
C LEU A 16 1.35 29.26 4.70
N VAL A 17 2.45 29.23 3.93
CA VAL A 17 2.44 29.65 2.52
C VAL A 17 1.75 28.63 1.61
N VAL A 18 1.92 27.32 1.85
CA VAL A 18 1.25 26.27 1.06
C VAL A 18 -0.25 26.17 1.41
N ALA A 19 -0.64 26.46 2.66
CA ALA A 19 -2.04 26.45 3.08
C ALA A 19 -2.89 27.58 2.47
N PHE A 20 -2.27 28.67 2.02
CA PHE A 20 -2.95 29.84 1.45
C PHE A 20 -2.79 29.98 -0.07
N LEU A 21 -2.07 29.06 -0.71
CA LEU A 21 -2.05 28.98 -2.17
C LEU A 21 -3.44 28.56 -2.67
N PRO A 22 -4.05 29.30 -3.61
CA PRO A 22 -5.33 28.91 -4.18
C PRO A 22 -5.19 27.51 -4.79
N ILE A 23 -5.89 26.53 -4.20
CA ILE A 23 -5.96 25.17 -4.71
C ILE A 23 -6.45 25.27 -6.17
N PRO A 24 -5.71 24.78 -7.17
CA PRO A 24 -6.22 24.77 -8.53
C PRO A 24 -7.53 23.98 -8.53
N ARG A 25 -8.63 24.63 -8.91
CA ARG A 25 -9.93 23.95 -9.07
C ARG A 25 -9.79 22.90 -10.17
N SER A 26 -9.61 21.66 -9.73
CA SER A 26 -9.66 20.47 -10.56
C SER A 26 -10.92 20.51 -11.43
N GLN A 27 -10.72 20.54 -12.74
CA GLN A 27 -11.81 20.51 -13.72
C GLN A 27 -12.46 19.14 -13.66
N LYS A 28 -13.66 19.05 -13.08
CA LYS A 28 -14.45 17.81 -13.07
C LYS A 28 -14.97 17.53 -14.48
N SER A 29 -14.26 16.69 -15.22
CA SER A 29 -14.75 16.17 -16.51
C SER A 29 -15.86 15.15 -16.28
N LYS A 30 -16.98 15.35 -16.97
CA LYS A 30 -18.17 14.50 -17.00
C LYS A 30 -17.76 13.06 -17.38
N MET A 31 -17.95 12.09 -16.48
CA MET A 31 -17.77 10.66 -16.80
C MET A 31 -19.14 10.15 -17.26
N THR A 32 -19.24 9.78 -18.53
CA THR A 32 -20.45 9.15 -19.07
C THR A 32 -20.12 7.79 -19.65
N VAL A 33 -20.96 6.82 -19.23
CA VAL A 33 -21.12 5.43 -19.67
C VAL A 33 -20.14 4.44 -19.06
N GLU A 34 -20.65 3.43 -18.34
CA GLU A 34 -19.88 2.40 -17.60
C GLU A 34 -19.40 1.25 -18.51
N HIS A 35 -19.71 1.28 -19.80
CA HIS A 35 -19.28 0.29 -20.79
C HIS A 35 -18.69 0.96 -22.03
N HIS A 36 -17.45 0.57 -22.32
CA HIS A 36 -16.56 1.24 -23.24
C HIS A 36 -16.13 0.31 -24.37
N TRP A 37 -15.85 0.89 -25.53
CA TRP A 37 -15.26 0.19 -26.68
C TRP A 37 -14.08 1.00 -27.22
N TRP A 38 -13.24 0.39 -28.04
CA TRP A 38 -12.18 1.10 -28.75
C TRP A 38 -12.79 2.31 -29.49
N GLY A 39 -12.35 3.53 -29.14
CA GLY A 39 -12.86 4.78 -29.69
C GLY A 39 -13.88 5.53 -28.82
N SER A 40 -14.48 4.91 -27.79
CA SER A 40 -15.35 5.59 -26.82
C SER A 40 -15.11 5.03 -25.42
N MET A 41 -14.00 5.47 -24.81
CA MET A 41 -13.56 5.02 -23.48
C MET A 41 -14.06 5.90 -22.31
N GLY A 42 -15.01 6.81 -22.57
CA GLY A 42 -15.69 7.64 -21.55
C GLY A 42 -14.78 8.54 -20.70
N GLY A 43 -13.47 8.56 -20.97
CA GLY A 43 -12.49 9.40 -20.32
C GLY A 43 -12.46 10.83 -20.85
N PRO A 44 -11.80 11.76 -20.14
CA PRO A 44 -11.62 13.12 -20.60
C PRO A 44 -10.86 13.18 -21.94
N VAL A 45 -11.16 14.19 -22.74
CA VAL A 45 -10.46 14.43 -24.02
C VAL A 45 -8.98 14.72 -23.77
N GLN A 46 -8.11 13.86 -24.28
CA GLN A 46 -6.65 13.99 -24.19
C GLN A 46 -6.12 14.65 -25.47
N ARG A 47 -5.48 15.81 -25.34
CA ARG A 47 -4.83 16.52 -26.46
C ARG A 47 -3.38 16.84 -26.10
N GLY A 48 -2.46 16.67 -27.05
CA GLY A 48 -1.05 17.05 -26.90
C GLY A 48 -0.15 16.05 -26.14
N ILE A 49 -0.64 14.84 -25.84
CA ILE A 49 0.18 13.79 -25.22
C ILE A 49 0.78 12.93 -26.34
N VAL A 50 2.10 12.90 -26.44
CA VAL A 50 2.83 12.07 -27.40
C VAL A 50 3.49 10.91 -26.66
N THR A 51 3.19 9.69 -27.06
CA THR A 51 3.75 8.46 -26.47
C THR A 51 4.72 7.81 -27.44
N TYR A 52 5.88 7.41 -26.92
CA TYR A 52 6.90 6.70 -27.69
C TYR A 52 7.05 5.29 -27.13
N SER A 53 7.12 4.31 -28.01
CA SER A 53 7.38 2.92 -27.66
C SER A 53 8.44 2.33 -28.59
N LEU A 54 9.21 1.38 -28.08
CA LEU A 54 10.12 0.57 -28.87
C LEU A 54 9.51 -0.82 -29.08
N SER A 55 9.83 -1.45 -30.21
CA SER A 55 9.40 -2.82 -30.49
C SER A 55 9.94 -3.80 -29.44
N PRO A 56 9.15 -4.78 -28.97
CA PRO A 56 9.62 -5.75 -27.98
C PRO A 56 10.76 -6.64 -28.50
N PHE A 57 10.88 -6.81 -29.81
CA PHE A 57 11.96 -7.61 -30.42
C PHE A 57 13.32 -6.92 -30.41
N THR A 58 13.36 -5.59 -30.18
CA THR A 58 14.62 -4.84 -30.05
C THR A 58 15.04 -4.69 -28.59
N GLN A 59 14.14 -4.99 -27.64
CA GLN A 59 14.40 -4.91 -26.21
C GLN A 59 14.83 -6.27 -25.64
N LYS A 60 15.66 -6.25 -24.60
CA LYS A 60 15.95 -7.45 -23.80
C LYS A 60 14.83 -7.64 -22.79
N ALA A 61 14.11 -8.77 -22.87
CA ALA A 61 12.92 -9.04 -22.07
C ALA A 61 13.11 -8.91 -20.54
N PHE A 62 14.28 -9.29 -20.01
CA PHE A 62 14.60 -9.22 -18.58
C PHE A 62 15.76 -8.27 -18.23
N ALA A 63 16.03 -7.27 -19.07
CA ALA A 63 17.06 -6.28 -18.74
C ALA A 63 16.79 -5.62 -17.38
N GLY A 64 17.75 -5.74 -16.45
CA GLY A 64 17.66 -5.11 -15.14
C GLY A 64 16.69 -5.79 -14.15
N ALA A 65 16.12 -6.95 -14.48
CA ALA A 65 15.18 -7.65 -13.60
C ALA A 65 15.79 -7.97 -12.22
N LEU A 66 17.04 -8.43 -12.18
CA LEU A 66 17.71 -8.73 -10.90
C LEU A 66 18.23 -7.46 -10.20
N LYS A 67 18.91 -6.57 -10.94
CA LYS A 67 19.51 -5.35 -10.39
C LYS A 67 18.47 -4.35 -9.86
N HIS A 68 17.34 -4.19 -10.55
CA HIS A 68 16.31 -3.20 -10.19
C HIS A 68 15.02 -3.84 -9.69
N GLY A 69 14.66 -5.03 -10.18
CA GLY A 69 13.41 -5.69 -9.81
C GLY A 69 13.39 -6.12 -8.34
N VAL A 70 14.48 -6.73 -7.83
CA VAL A 70 14.52 -7.21 -6.43
C VAL A 70 14.32 -6.07 -5.43
N PHE A 71 15.06 -4.97 -5.57
CA PHE A 71 14.92 -3.82 -4.66
C PHE A 71 13.57 -3.12 -4.81
N ASN A 72 12.99 -3.09 -6.02
CA ASN A 72 11.67 -2.51 -6.24
C ASN A 72 10.54 -3.38 -5.67
N VAL A 73 10.65 -4.71 -5.76
CA VAL A 73 9.73 -5.65 -5.12
C VAL A 73 9.81 -5.50 -3.60
N TYR A 74 11.01 -5.49 -3.02
CA TYR A 74 11.19 -5.28 -1.59
C TYR A 74 10.54 -3.97 -1.11
N ARG A 75 10.83 -2.85 -1.77
CA ARG A 75 10.24 -1.55 -1.43
C ARG A 75 8.71 -1.57 -1.47
N ARG A 76 8.11 -2.23 -2.47
CA ARG A 76 6.65 -2.35 -2.60
C ARG A 76 6.07 -3.24 -1.51
N THR A 77 6.63 -4.42 -1.30
CA THR A 77 6.16 -5.37 -0.28
C THR A 77 6.33 -4.80 1.12
N ALA A 78 7.42 -4.10 1.42
CA ALA A 78 7.65 -3.49 2.73
C ALA A 78 6.56 -2.47 3.10
N THR A 79 6.05 -1.69 2.15
CA THR A 79 4.95 -0.74 2.42
C THR A 79 3.61 -1.42 2.68
N GLN A 80 3.41 -2.64 2.17
CA GLN A 80 2.17 -3.41 2.34
C GLN A 80 2.25 -4.42 3.49
N ALA A 81 3.47 -4.76 3.92
CA ALA A 81 3.73 -5.74 4.97
C ALA A 81 3.01 -5.44 6.30
N PRO A 82 2.82 -4.17 6.76
CA PRO A 82 2.06 -3.91 7.98
C PRO A 82 0.58 -4.25 7.85
N TYR A 83 -0.04 -3.91 6.72
CA TYR A 83 -1.47 -4.15 6.48
C TYR A 83 -1.81 -5.63 6.44
N ILE A 84 -0.90 -6.45 5.92
CA ILE A 84 -1.04 -7.90 5.82
C ILE A 84 -0.53 -8.56 7.11
N GLY A 85 0.65 -8.16 7.59
CA GLY A 85 1.35 -8.80 8.70
C GLY A 85 0.60 -8.72 10.02
N ILE A 86 -0.04 -7.59 10.33
CA ILE A 86 -0.79 -7.41 11.59
C ILE A 86 -1.94 -8.43 11.71
N PRO A 87 -2.89 -8.54 10.76
CA PRO A 87 -3.97 -9.52 10.87
C PRO A 87 -3.47 -10.97 10.83
N PHE A 88 -2.43 -11.28 10.05
CA PHE A 88 -1.85 -12.63 10.03
C PHE A 88 -1.23 -13.02 11.37
N LEU A 89 -0.48 -12.10 12.01
CA LEU A 89 0.11 -12.34 13.31
C LEU A 89 -0.98 -12.54 14.38
N LEU A 90 -2.00 -11.67 14.41
CA LEU A 90 -3.11 -11.79 15.36
C LEU A 90 -3.91 -13.09 15.17
N GLY A 91 -4.15 -13.48 13.92
CA GLY A 91 -4.80 -14.75 13.59
C GLY A 91 -3.99 -15.94 14.07
N TYR A 92 -2.68 -15.94 13.84
CA TYR A 92 -1.79 -17.01 14.28
C TYR A 92 -1.71 -17.14 15.80
N LEU A 93 -1.60 -16.02 16.52
CA LEU A 93 -1.58 -16.01 17.98
C LEU A 93 -2.89 -16.55 18.57
N THR A 94 -4.03 -16.08 18.05
CA THR A 94 -5.36 -16.56 18.49
C THR A 94 -5.53 -18.05 18.22
N TYR A 95 -5.15 -18.51 17.03
CA TYR A 95 -5.23 -19.93 16.66
C TYR A 95 -4.37 -20.81 17.56
N HIS A 96 -3.13 -20.40 17.80
CA HIS A 96 -2.20 -21.16 18.65
C HIS A 96 -2.68 -21.23 20.10
N TYR A 97 -3.23 -20.14 20.64
CA TYR A 97 -3.86 -20.14 21.96
C TYR A 97 -5.07 -21.08 22.01
N ALA A 98 -5.98 -20.97 21.04
CA ALA A 98 -7.19 -21.79 20.98
C ALA A 98 -6.86 -23.28 20.87
N LYS A 99 -5.87 -23.66 20.04
CA LYS A 99 -5.43 -25.05 19.89
C LYS A 99 -4.89 -25.61 21.20
N LYS A 100 -4.01 -24.88 21.90
CA LYS A 100 -3.47 -25.31 23.20
C LYS A 100 -4.56 -25.45 24.25
N ARG A 101 -5.51 -24.52 24.31
CA ARG A 101 -6.62 -24.59 25.26
C ARG A 101 -7.54 -25.76 24.96
N HIS A 102 -7.83 -26.03 23.69
CA HIS A 102 -8.62 -27.18 23.26
C HIS A 102 -7.95 -28.51 23.61
N GLU A 103 -6.65 -28.65 23.38
CA GLU A 103 -5.89 -29.85 23.77
C GLU A 103 -5.86 -30.04 25.30
N TYR A 104 -5.72 -28.96 26.06
CA TYR A 104 -5.75 -29.02 27.53
C TYR A 104 -7.11 -29.45 28.08
N LEU A 105 -8.21 -28.87 27.58
CA LEU A 105 -9.56 -29.21 28.05
C LEU A 105 -9.96 -30.66 27.72
N ASN A 106 -9.43 -31.22 26.62
CA ASN A 106 -9.61 -32.63 26.27
C ASN A 106 -8.60 -33.57 26.95
N SER A 107 -7.66 -33.02 27.73
CA SER A 107 -6.74 -33.82 28.54
C SER A 107 -7.37 -34.20 29.88
N LYS A 108 -6.83 -35.25 30.52
CA LYS A 108 -7.32 -35.69 31.83
C LYS A 108 -7.26 -34.60 32.91
N ALA A 109 -6.25 -33.73 32.85
CA ALA A 109 -6.05 -32.65 33.81
C ALA A 109 -7.07 -31.51 33.67
N GLY A 110 -7.60 -31.28 32.45
CA GLY A 110 -8.56 -30.21 32.18
C GLY A 110 -10.02 -30.66 32.16
N HIS A 111 -10.29 -31.96 32.36
CA HIS A 111 -11.65 -32.51 32.24
C HIS A 111 -12.61 -31.93 33.29
N GLU A 112 -12.12 -31.63 34.48
CA GLU A 112 -12.89 -30.99 35.55
C GLU A 112 -13.29 -29.55 35.16
N GLU A 113 -12.36 -28.78 34.58
CA GLU A 113 -12.64 -27.43 34.07
C GLU A 113 -13.64 -27.44 32.90
N LEU A 114 -13.60 -28.49 32.06
CA LEU A 114 -14.55 -28.65 30.95
C LEU A 114 -15.98 -28.90 31.44
N LEU A 115 -16.14 -29.74 32.47
CA LEU A 115 -17.47 -30.05 33.04
C LEU A 115 -18.15 -28.84 33.67
N LEU A 116 -17.38 -27.86 34.16
CA LEU A 116 -17.90 -26.61 34.73
C LEU A 116 -18.33 -25.58 33.67
N LEU A 117 -17.92 -25.77 32.41
CA LEU A 117 -18.14 -24.84 31.29
C LEU A 117 -19.32 -25.23 30.38
N SER A 118 -19.93 -26.39 30.63
CA SER A 118 -21.11 -26.93 29.92
C SER A 118 -22.40 -26.58 30.64
#